data_AF-A0A939PN33-F1
#
_entry.id   AF-A0A939PN33-F1
#
_cell.length_a   1.000
_cell.length_b   1.000
_cell.length_c   1.000
_cell.angle_alpha   90.00
_cell.angle_beta   90.00
_cell.angle_gamma   90.00
#
_symmetry.space_group_name_H-M   'P 1'
#
loop_
_entity.id
_entity.type
_entity.pdbx_description
1 polymer ?
#
loop_
_entity_poly.entity_id
_entity_poly.type
_entity_poly.pdbx_seq_one_letter_code
_entity_poly.pdbx_strand_id
1 'polypeptide(L)'
;MSRGNAPEAKNARRRRLIESAKARGRQLEIALDRARVRAAQAIAPHDEETITAERERSRYVVKTYVHRQTGSRIRILDTEAEDGPRERLLPATDGHGEIMRYAVECLDHDSEPQYYATLKDATKGVRNSAKWCKGCRQTNVPEMRPKVNARNKQLAQHRL
;
A
#
# COMPACT_ATOMS: atom_id res chain seq x y z
N MET A 1 -0.03 -47.67 36.25
CA MET A 1 0.44 -47.81 34.85
C MET A 1 0.87 -46.45 34.33
N SER A 2 2.18 -46.22 34.24
CA SER A 2 2.78 -44.91 33.93
C SER A 2 2.75 -44.64 32.42
N ARG A 3 1.99 -43.64 31.97
CA ARG A 3 2.01 -43.13 30.59
C ARG A 3 3.29 -42.34 30.37
N GLY A 4 4.41 -43.04 30.20
CA GLY A 4 5.69 -42.44 29.84
C GLY A 4 5.60 -41.84 28.44
N ASN A 5 5.70 -40.51 28.34
CA ASN A 5 5.75 -39.80 27.06
C ASN A 5 6.82 -40.42 26.15
N ALA A 6 6.40 -40.95 25.01
CA ALA A 6 7.26 -41.61 24.04
C ALA A 6 8.50 -40.73 23.72
N PRO A 7 9.71 -41.31 23.65
CA PRO A 7 10.95 -40.57 23.41
C PRO A 7 10.90 -39.70 22.13
N GLU A 8 10.10 -40.11 21.16
CA GLU A 8 9.83 -39.38 19.93
C GLU A 8 9.14 -38.02 20.15
N ALA A 9 8.17 -37.95 21.07
CA ALA A 9 7.49 -36.70 21.43
C ALA A 9 8.43 -35.71 22.13
N LYS A 10 9.39 -36.21 22.93
CA LYS A 10 10.42 -35.38 23.56
C LYS A 10 11.39 -34.81 22.53
N ASN A 11 11.80 -35.60 21.54
CA ASN A 11 12.69 -35.17 20.47
C ASN A 11 12.01 -34.15 19.54
N ALA A 12 10.74 -34.36 19.18
CA ALA A 12 9.96 -33.42 18.39
C ALA A 12 9.80 -32.06 19.09
N ARG A 13 9.53 -32.06 20.41
CA ARG A 13 9.46 -30.83 21.22
C ARG A 13 10.79 -30.09 21.25
N ARG A 14 11.91 -30.81 21.42
CA ARG A 14 13.26 -30.23 21.43
C ARG A 14 13.60 -29.56 20.09
N ARG A 15 13.28 -30.21 18.96
CA ARG A 15 13.48 -29.63 17.62
C ARG A 15 12.69 -28.33 17.42
N ARG A 16 11.40 -28.32 17.77
CA ARG A 16 10.56 -27.12 17.68
C ARG A 16 11.08 -25.95 18.52
N LEU A 17 11.57 -26.22 19.73
CA LEU A 17 12.14 -25.18 20.59
C LEU A 17 13.40 -24.57 19.98
N ILE A 18 14.29 -25.40 19.40
CA ILE A 18 15.50 -24.94 18.73
C ILE A 18 15.16 -24.10 17.50
N GLU A 19 14.21 -24.53 16.67
CA GLU A 19 13.76 -23.78 15.49
C GLU A 19 13.12 -22.44 15.86
N SER A 20 12.28 -22.43 16.90
CA SER A 20 11.66 -21.20 17.41
C SER A 20 12.72 -20.22 17.95
N ALA A 21 13.72 -20.72 18.67
CA ALA A 21 14.84 -19.90 19.14
C ALA A 21 15.65 -19.30 17.97
N LYS A 22 15.95 -20.09 16.94
CA LYS A 22 16.63 -19.61 15.72
C LYS A 22 15.82 -18.56 14.97
N ALA A 23 14.49 -18.74 14.88
CA ALA A 23 13.60 -17.78 14.22
C ALA A 23 13.57 -16.44 14.98
N ARG A 24 13.51 -16.47 16.32
CA ARG A 24 13.58 -15.25 17.15
C ARG A 24 14.93 -14.54 17.04
N GLY A 25 16.04 -15.28 16.99
CA GLY A 25 17.37 -14.71 16.76
C GLY A 25 17.44 -13.90 15.46
N ARG A 26 16.99 -14.48 14.35
CA ARG A 26 16.93 -13.77 13.06
C ARG A 26 16.03 -12.54 13.08
N GLN A 27 14.90 -12.60 13.78
CA GLN A 27 14.02 -11.44 13.91
C GLN A 27 14.68 -10.30 14.70
N LEU A 28 15.45 -10.61 15.73
CA LEU A 28 16.20 -9.62 16.50
C LEU A 28 17.33 -9.00 15.68
N GLU A 29 18.06 -9.78 14.88
CA GLU A 29 19.08 -9.28 13.96
C GLU A 29 18.48 -8.28 12.96
N ILE A 30 17.36 -8.63 12.31
CA ILE A 30 16.65 -7.73 11.38
C ILE A 30 16.20 -6.44 12.08
N ALA A 31 15.71 -6.54 13.32
CA ALA A 31 15.27 -5.38 14.09
C ALA A 31 16.44 -4.44 14.44
N LEU A 32 17.58 -5.01 14.82
CA LEU A 32 18.81 -4.25 15.10
C LEU A 32 19.35 -3.57 13.85
N ASP A 33 19.38 -4.25 12.71
CA ASP A 33 19.83 -3.65 11.45
C ASP A 33 18.91 -2.50 11.02
N ARG A 34 17.59 -2.65 11.16
CA ARG A 34 16.65 -1.56 10.90
C ARG A 34 16.85 -0.38 11.85
N ALA A 35 17.14 -0.64 13.13
CA ALA A 35 17.42 0.40 14.09
C ALA A 35 18.72 1.16 13.74
N ARG A 36 19.76 0.43 13.33
CA ARG A 36 21.04 1.01 12.87
C ARG A 36 20.86 1.88 11.63
N VAL A 37 20.13 1.39 10.62
CA VAL A 37 19.84 2.18 9.40
C VAL A 37 19.08 3.45 9.75
N ARG A 38 18.05 3.36 10.61
CA ARG A 38 17.30 4.54 11.05
C ARG A 38 18.16 5.54 11.84
N ALA A 39 19.03 5.04 12.72
CA ALA A 39 19.96 5.90 13.45
C ALA A 39 20.98 6.58 12.53
N ALA A 40 21.52 5.84 11.54
CA ALA A 40 22.41 6.40 10.53
C ALA A 40 21.71 7.48 9.70
N GLN A 41 20.45 7.27 9.29
CA GLN A 41 19.64 8.27 8.59
C GLN A 41 19.38 9.53 9.45
N ALA A 42 19.25 9.39 10.76
CA ALA A 42 19.02 10.53 11.66
C ALA A 42 20.28 11.35 11.93
N ILE A 43 21.47 10.75 11.78
CA ILE A 43 22.77 11.39 12.03
C ILE A 43 23.41 11.88 10.72
N ALA A 44 22.99 11.34 9.57
CA ALA A 44 23.46 11.80 8.27
C ALA A 44 23.21 13.31 8.13
N PRO A 45 24.22 14.11 7.75
CA PRO A 45 24.02 15.51 7.43
C PRO A 45 23.02 15.57 6.28
N HIS A 46 21.86 16.14 6.55
CA HIS A 46 20.90 16.41 5.50
C HIS A 46 21.46 17.54 4.66
N ASP A 47 21.90 17.25 3.43
CA ASP A 47 22.24 18.27 2.46
C ASP A 47 21.04 19.21 2.33
N GLU A 48 21.24 20.50 2.62
CA GLU A 48 20.15 21.49 2.65
C GLU A 48 19.38 21.56 1.31
N GLU A 49 20.01 21.15 0.21
CA GLU A 49 19.43 20.99 -1.13
C GLU A 49 18.34 19.91 -1.24
N THR A 50 18.39 18.85 -0.41
CA THR A 50 17.32 17.84 -0.39
C THR A 50 16.17 18.26 0.52
N ILE A 51 16.44 19.07 1.54
CA ILE A 51 15.42 19.60 2.46
C ILE A 51 14.58 20.68 1.79
N THR A 52 15.13 21.53 0.92
CA THR A 52 14.36 22.51 0.15
C THR A 52 13.45 21.83 -0.88
N ALA A 53 13.91 20.79 -1.56
CA ALA A 53 13.10 20.01 -2.50
C ALA A 53 11.96 19.20 -1.82
N GLU A 54 12.12 18.81 -0.55
CA GLU A 54 11.09 18.08 0.22
C GLU A 54 10.22 19.01 1.09
N ARG A 55 10.64 20.26 1.35
CA ARG A 55 9.86 21.30 2.03
C ARG A 55 8.99 22.14 1.10
N GLU A 56 9.26 22.17 -0.19
CA GLU A 56 8.26 22.51 -1.21
C GLU A 56 7.32 21.31 -1.43
N ARG A 57 6.68 20.85 -0.35
CA ARG A 57 5.49 20.03 -0.42
C ARG A 57 4.43 20.87 -1.12
N SER A 58 4.42 20.75 -2.44
CA SER A 58 3.43 21.36 -3.28
C SER A 58 2.05 20.98 -2.72
N ARG A 59 1.31 21.94 -2.15
CA ARG A 59 -0.02 21.69 -1.55
C ARG A 59 -0.97 21.12 -2.59
N TYR A 60 -0.68 21.42 -3.85
CA TYR A 60 -1.33 20.83 -5.00
C TYR A 60 -1.33 19.29 -5.00
N VAL A 61 -0.26 18.61 -4.57
CA VAL A 61 -0.25 17.14 -4.49
C VAL A 61 -0.59 16.69 -3.07
N VAL A 62 -1.87 16.40 -2.84
CA VAL A 62 -2.36 15.96 -1.53
C VAL A 62 -1.75 14.62 -1.13
N LYS A 63 -1.76 13.65 -2.05
CA LYS A 63 -1.27 12.30 -1.77
C LYS A 63 -1.02 11.47 -3.02
N THR A 64 0.03 10.66 -2.98
CA THR A 64 0.33 9.65 -4.00
C THR A 64 0.08 8.24 -3.45
N TYR A 65 -0.47 7.38 -4.29
CA TYR A 65 -0.79 5.99 -4.02
C TYR A 65 -0.15 5.10 -5.07
N VAL A 66 0.23 3.89 -4.66
CA VAL A 66 0.57 2.79 -5.57
C VAL A 66 -0.56 1.77 -5.50
N HIS A 67 -1.24 1.54 -6.61
CA HIS A 67 -2.38 0.65 -6.69
C HIS A 67 -1.91 -0.81 -6.61
N ARG A 68 -2.28 -1.51 -5.53
CA ARG A 68 -1.71 -2.82 -5.19
C ARG A 68 -1.82 -3.89 -6.28
N GLN A 69 -2.89 -3.88 -7.06
CA GLN A 69 -3.14 -4.91 -8.08
C GLN A 69 -2.40 -4.62 -9.38
N THR A 70 -2.31 -3.35 -9.77
CA THR A 70 -1.82 -2.95 -11.10
C THR A 70 -0.40 -2.39 -11.04
N GLY A 71 0.12 -2.09 -9.84
CA GLY A 71 1.38 -1.38 -9.64
C GLY A 71 1.30 0.12 -9.98
N SER A 72 0.16 0.59 -10.49
CA SER A 72 0.04 1.93 -11.05
C SER A 72 0.08 3.02 -9.98
N ARG A 73 0.80 4.09 -10.25
CA ARG A 73 0.89 5.30 -9.44
C ARG A 73 -0.31 6.20 -9.74
N ILE A 74 -0.99 6.62 -8.69
CA ILE A 74 -2.18 7.46 -8.75
C ILE A 74 -1.99 8.57 -7.74
N ARG A 75 -2.23 9.82 -8.14
CA ARG A 75 -2.16 10.97 -7.23
C ARG A 75 -3.50 11.65 -7.06
N ILE A 76 -3.71 12.22 -5.88
CA ILE A 76 -4.80 13.13 -5.57
C ILE A 76 -4.22 14.54 -5.59
N LEU A 77 -4.88 15.42 -6.33
CA LEU A 77 -4.52 16.81 -6.52
C LEU A 77 -5.60 17.70 -5.89
N ASP A 78 -5.20 18.81 -5.29
CA ASP A 78 -6.10 19.87 -4.82
C ASP A 78 -6.12 20.99 -5.88
N THR A 79 -7.23 21.12 -6.60
CA THR A 79 -7.38 22.08 -7.71
C THR A 79 -7.45 23.53 -7.22
N GLU A 80 -7.69 23.75 -5.93
CA GLU A 80 -7.68 25.07 -5.29
C GLU A 80 -6.34 25.43 -4.67
N ALA A 81 -5.32 24.56 -4.77
CA ALA A 81 -4.01 24.85 -4.21
C ALA A 81 -3.34 26.02 -4.93
N GLU A 82 -2.83 26.99 -4.17
CA GLU A 82 -2.22 28.24 -4.68
C GLU A 82 -1.00 28.01 -5.57
N ASP A 83 -0.27 26.93 -5.30
CA ASP A 83 0.91 26.47 -6.02
C ASP A 83 0.57 25.50 -7.17
N GLY A 84 -0.72 25.25 -7.40
CA GLY A 84 -1.20 24.42 -8.49
C GLY A 84 -0.97 25.09 -9.86
N PRO A 85 -0.69 24.30 -10.92
CA PRO A 85 -0.62 24.82 -12.28
C PRO A 85 -1.98 25.41 -12.68
N ARG A 86 -2.05 26.74 -12.78
CA ARG A 86 -3.27 27.53 -13.08
C ARG A 86 -4.01 27.07 -14.35
N GLU A 87 -3.29 26.47 -15.29
CA GLU A 87 -3.82 26.09 -16.60
C GLU A 87 -4.26 24.61 -16.66
N ARG A 88 -3.86 23.76 -15.71
CA ARG A 88 -3.92 22.31 -15.90
C ARG A 88 -5.18 21.66 -15.35
N LEU A 89 -5.77 22.21 -14.29
CA LEU A 89 -6.99 21.69 -13.69
C LEU A 89 -7.84 22.86 -13.20
N LEU A 90 -8.69 23.37 -14.08
CA LEU A 90 -9.75 24.28 -13.63
C LEU A 90 -10.64 23.53 -12.64
N PRO A 91 -11.10 24.18 -11.56
CA PRO A 91 -12.09 23.58 -10.68
C PRO A 91 -13.30 23.18 -11.52
N ALA A 92 -13.51 21.88 -11.65
CA ALA A 92 -14.67 21.37 -12.35
C ALA A 92 -15.90 21.60 -11.47
N THR A 93 -16.97 22.11 -12.03
CA THR A 93 -18.28 22.13 -11.35
C THR A 93 -19.03 20.88 -11.76
N ASP A 94 -19.68 20.22 -10.81
CA ASP A 94 -20.56 19.10 -11.14
C ASP A 94 -21.89 19.60 -11.76
N GLY A 95 -22.75 18.66 -12.17
CA GLY A 95 -24.07 18.98 -12.74
C GLY A 95 -25.04 19.67 -11.76
N HIS A 96 -24.67 19.79 -10.49
CA HIS A 96 -25.43 20.48 -9.43
C HIS A 96 -24.82 21.83 -9.05
N GLY A 97 -23.70 22.21 -9.66
CA GLY A 97 -22.98 23.44 -9.35
C GLY A 97 -22.05 23.34 -8.13
N GLU A 98 -21.76 22.13 -7.63
CA GLU A 98 -20.76 21.92 -6.58
C GLU A 98 -19.33 21.97 -7.15
N ILE A 99 -18.43 22.63 -6.42
CA ILE A 99 -17.02 22.76 -6.81
C ILE A 99 -16.30 21.44 -6.52
N MET A 100 -15.72 20.85 -7.56
CA MET A 100 -14.94 19.62 -7.47
C MET A 100 -13.48 19.94 -7.19
N ARG A 101 -13.20 20.16 -5.91
CA ARG A 101 -11.88 20.56 -5.39
C ARG A 101 -10.76 19.53 -5.63
N TYR A 102 -11.08 18.25 -5.70
CA TYR A 102 -10.05 17.21 -5.78
C TYR A 102 -10.05 16.55 -7.15
N ALA A 103 -8.88 16.42 -7.76
CA ALA A 103 -8.70 15.64 -8.98
C ALA A 103 -7.86 14.39 -8.69
N VAL A 104 -8.21 13.28 -9.32
CA VAL A 104 -7.48 12.01 -9.23
C VAL A 104 -6.93 11.68 -10.61
N GLU A 105 -5.62 11.49 -10.68
CA GLU A 105 -4.90 11.25 -11.93
C GLU A 105 -4.07 9.96 -11.82
N CYS A 106 -4.11 9.14 -12.87
CA CYS A 106 -3.20 8.00 -13.00
C CYS A 106 -1.94 8.46 -13.74
N LEU A 107 -0.77 8.27 -13.13
CA LEU A 107 0.50 8.72 -13.71
C LEU A 107 1.07 7.78 -14.76
N ASP A 108 0.69 6.50 -14.71
CA ASP A 108 1.26 5.48 -15.58
C ASP A 108 0.39 5.19 -16.81
N HIS A 109 -0.81 5.78 -16.87
CA HIS A 109 -1.72 5.63 -18.00
C HIS A 109 -2.27 6.99 -18.38
N ASP A 110 -2.27 7.30 -19.68
CA ASP A 110 -2.86 8.53 -20.22
C ASP A 110 -4.39 8.45 -20.12
N SER A 111 -4.93 8.84 -18.96
CA SER A 111 -6.34 8.79 -18.63
C SER A 111 -6.76 10.15 -18.08
N GLU A 112 -7.94 10.60 -18.51
CA GLU A 112 -8.50 11.86 -18.05
C GLU A 112 -8.64 11.86 -16.51
N PRO A 113 -8.23 12.95 -15.84
CA PRO A 113 -8.43 13.11 -14.41
C PRO A 113 -9.90 12.98 -14.01
N GLN A 114 -10.16 12.37 -12.86
CA GLN A 114 -11.48 12.29 -12.27
C GLN A 114 -11.63 13.29 -11.14
N TYR A 115 -12.70 14.07 -11.16
CA TYR A 115 -12.93 15.13 -10.20
C TYR A 115 -13.89 14.69 -9.10
N TYR A 116 -13.68 15.19 -7.89
CA TYR A 116 -14.44 14.87 -6.68
C TYR A 116 -14.56 16.11 -5.78
N ALA A 117 -15.73 16.32 -5.19
CA ALA A 117 -15.96 17.41 -4.24
C ALA A 117 -15.16 17.21 -2.94
N THR A 118 -15.02 15.97 -2.47
CA THR A 118 -14.39 15.67 -1.18
C THR A 118 -13.15 14.78 -1.31
N LEU A 119 -12.18 14.99 -0.39
CA LEU A 119 -10.97 14.15 -0.31
C LEU A 119 -11.30 12.68 -0.04
N LYS A 120 -12.38 12.42 0.71
CA LYS A 120 -12.85 11.06 1.01
C LYS A 120 -13.27 10.34 -0.26
N ASP A 121 -13.98 11.02 -1.16
CA ASP A 121 -14.43 10.44 -2.41
C ASP A 121 -13.31 10.33 -3.43
N ALA A 122 -12.39 11.31 -3.48
CA ALA A 122 -11.15 11.17 -4.24
C ALA A 122 -10.34 9.94 -3.81
N THR A 123 -10.22 9.69 -2.51
CA THR A 123 -9.55 8.50 -1.97
C THR A 123 -10.27 7.20 -2.37
N LYS A 124 -11.61 7.19 -2.42
CA LYS A 124 -12.36 6.04 -2.97
C LYS A 124 -12.14 5.91 -4.48
N GLY A 125 -12.05 7.01 -5.21
CA GLY A 125 -11.74 7.09 -6.63
C GLY A 125 -10.42 6.41 -6.97
N VAL A 126 -9.37 6.67 -6.18
CA VAL A 126 -8.07 5.99 -6.29
C VAL A 126 -8.20 4.47 -6.17
N ARG A 127 -8.95 3.99 -5.16
CA ARG A 127 -9.16 2.53 -4.94
C ARG A 127 -9.95 1.88 -6.08
N ASN A 128 -10.77 2.66 -6.77
CA ASN A 128 -11.59 2.23 -7.88
C ASN A 128 -11.01 2.64 -9.24
N SER A 129 -9.69 2.76 -9.34
CA SER A 129 -8.98 3.21 -10.54
C SER A 129 -9.38 2.47 -11.81
N ALA A 130 -9.65 1.16 -11.73
CA ALA A 130 -10.11 0.35 -12.86
C ALA A 130 -11.47 0.79 -13.45
N LYS A 131 -12.28 1.56 -12.71
CA LYS A 131 -13.56 2.06 -13.23
C LYS A 131 -13.35 3.19 -14.24
N TRP A 132 -12.36 4.04 -14.05
CA TRP A 132 -12.17 5.25 -14.86
C TRP A 132 -10.88 5.22 -15.71
N CYS A 133 -9.82 4.58 -15.23
CA CYS A 133 -8.57 4.42 -15.98
C CYS A 133 -8.60 3.14 -16.82
N LYS A 134 -8.54 3.28 -18.15
CA LYS A 134 -8.55 2.15 -19.09
C LYS A 134 -7.35 1.22 -18.88
N GLY A 135 -6.16 1.77 -18.64
CA GLY A 135 -4.95 0.97 -18.40
C GLY A 135 -5.01 0.18 -17.09
N CYS A 136 -5.48 0.80 -16.00
CA CYS A 136 -5.73 0.09 -14.74
C CYS A 136 -6.81 -0.99 -14.89
N ARG A 137 -7.81 -0.79 -15.76
CA ARG A 137 -8.84 -1.80 -16.04
C ARG A 137 -8.27 -3.04 -16.73
N GLN A 138 -7.40 -2.85 -17.71
CA GLN A 138 -6.80 -3.94 -18.48
C GLN A 138 -5.76 -4.72 -17.66
N THR A 139 -5.03 -4.05 -16.78
CA THR A 139 -4.06 -4.69 -15.86
C THR A 139 -4.72 -5.32 -14.64
N ASN A 140 -5.90 -4.85 -14.24
CA ASN A 140 -6.72 -5.50 -13.23
C ASN A 140 -7.48 -6.70 -13.83
N VAL A 141 -6.74 -7.58 -14.51
CA VAL A 141 -7.24 -8.93 -14.76
C VAL A 141 -7.37 -9.56 -13.39
N PRO A 142 -8.56 -10.02 -12.98
CA PRO A 142 -8.67 -10.84 -11.79
C PRO A 142 -7.88 -12.11 -12.08
N GLU A 143 -6.59 -12.13 -11.73
CA GLU A 143 -5.92 -13.37 -11.40
C GLU A 143 -6.89 -14.07 -10.47
N MET A 144 -7.43 -15.22 -10.90
CA MET A 144 -8.26 -16.08 -10.09
C MET A 144 -7.41 -16.45 -8.86
N ARG A 145 -7.38 -15.60 -7.85
CA ARG A 145 -6.81 -15.93 -6.56
C ARG A 145 -7.75 -17.00 -6.04
N PRO A 146 -7.33 -18.26 -5.95
CA PRO A 146 -8.19 -19.29 -5.41
C PRO A 146 -8.60 -18.81 -4.02
N LYS A 147 -9.92 -18.63 -3.81
CA LYS A 147 -10.48 -18.22 -2.53
C LYS A 147 -9.82 -19.09 -1.47
N VAL A 148 -9.03 -18.47 -0.58
CA VAL A 148 -8.29 -19.18 0.48
C VAL A 148 -9.24 -20.03 1.36
N ASN A 149 -10.53 -19.69 1.37
CA ASN A 149 -11.58 -20.44 2.06
C ASN A 149 -11.96 -21.78 1.40
N ALA A 150 -11.68 -22.00 0.12
CA ALA A 150 -11.98 -23.28 -0.54
C ALA A 150 -10.97 -24.37 -0.16
N ARG A 151 -9.69 -24.01 0.01
CA ARG A 151 -8.61 -24.95 0.35
C ARG A 151 -8.75 -25.53 1.75
N ASN A 152 -9.22 -24.73 2.72
CA ASN A 152 -9.46 -25.22 4.09
C ASN A 152 -10.71 -26.10 4.19
N LYS A 153 -11.72 -25.92 3.32
CA LYS A 153 -12.91 -26.77 3.30
C LYS A 153 -12.62 -28.15 2.72
N GLN A 154 -11.77 -28.24 1.70
CA GLN A 154 -11.33 -29.53 1.12
C GLN A 154 -10.42 -30.33 2.07
N LEU A 155 -9.52 -29.67 2.82
CA LEU A 155 -8.70 -30.35 3.82
C LEU A 155 -9.50 -30.88 5.03
N ALA A 156 -10.67 -30.29 5.32
CA ALA A 156 -11.56 -30.76 6.37
C ALA A 156 -12.42 -31.97 5.93
N GLN A 157 -12.71 -32.11 4.64
CA GLN A 157 -13.55 -33.21 4.11
C GLN A 157 -12.80 -34.53 3.91
N HIS A 158 -11.48 -34.52 3.82
CA HIS A 158 -10.64 -35.73 3.70
C HIS A 158 -10.09 -36.26 5.05
N ARG A 159 -10.67 -35.82 6.18
CA ARG A 159 -10.24 -36.22 7.54
C ARG A 159 -11.32 -36.97 8.33
N LEU A 160 -12.35 -37.48 7.66
CA LEU A 160 -13.29 -38.47 8.17
C LEU A 160 -13.13 -39.75 7.36
#